data_AF-A0A7V9V8D1-F1
#
_entry.id   AF-A0A7V9V8D1-F1
#
_cell.length_a   1.000
_cell.length_b   1.000
_cell.length_c   1.000
_cell.angle_alpha   90.00
_cell.angle_beta   90.00
_cell.angle_gamma   90.00
#
_symmetry.space_group_name_H-M   'P 1'
#
loop_
_entity.id
_entity.type
_entity.pdbx_description
1 polymer ?
#
loop_
_entity_poly.entity_id
_entity_poly.type
_entity_poly.pdbx_seq_one_letter_code
_entity_poly.pdbx_strand_id
1 'polypeptide(L)'
;MYTLAVTVLLGLAVLTVVDAFADLVPGLSPRRGVLTMALAIVGAFALDYSMFEGFGVALRESWMGTLLTGFVVAGTTSAWRAVFAWFGTTEGEEPSARPSRRPLVSKAA
;
A
#
# COMPACT_ATOMS: atom_id res chain seq x y z
N MET A 1 15.57 17.51 6.76
CA MET A 1 14.92 18.62 6.02
C MET A 1 13.84 18.14 5.04
N TYR A 2 14.00 16.98 4.36
CA TYR A 2 12.96 16.45 3.44
C TYR A 2 12.47 15.03 3.80
N THR A 3 12.60 14.66 5.07
CA THR A 3 12.34 13.30 5.55
C THR A 3 10.94 12.80 5.20
N LEU A 4 9.88 13.61 5.40
CA LEU A 4 8.54 13.22 4.97
C LEU A 4 8.43 13.02 3.45
N ALA A 5 8.97 13.96 2.66
CA ALA A 5 8.88 13.87 1.21
C ALA A 5 9.58 12.60 0.68
N VAL A 6 10.77 12.28 1.22
CA VAL A 6 11.49 11.05 0.91
C VAL A 6 10.67 9.82 1.27
N THR A 7 10.09 9.76 2.49
CA THR A 7 9.26 8.63 2.93
C THR A 7 8.03 8.45 2.05
N VAL A 8 7.37 9.55 1.67
CA VAL A 8 6.17 9.54 0.83
C VAL A 8 6.48 9.07 -0.59
N LEU A 9 7.58 9.59 -1.18
CA LEU A 9 8.04 9.18 -2.50
C LEU A 9 8.57 7.74 -2.51
N LEU A 10 9.16 7.28 -1.42
CA LEU A 10 9.55 5.88 -1.27
C LEU A 10 8.32 4.96 -1.24
N GLY A 11 7.22 5.41 -0.61
CA GLY A 11 5.93 4.72 -0.70
C GLY A 11 5.42 4.63 -2.13
N LEU A 12 5.55 5.71 -2.90
CA LEU A 12 5.17 5.71 -4.32
C LEU A 12 6.04 4.72 -5.13
N ALA A 13 7.35 4.73 -4.92
CA ALA A 13 8.28 3.81 -5.58
C ALA A 13 7.95 2.35 -5.27
N VAL A 14 7.66 2.02 -4.01
CA VAL A 14 7.26 0.67 -3.60
C VAL A 14 5.94 0.27 -4.27
N LEU A 15 4.95 1.18 -4.34
CA LEU A 15 3.69 0.92 -5.03
C LEU A 15 3.92 0.58 -6.50
N THR A 16 4.72 1.37 -7.21
CA THR A 16 5.07 1.11 -8.62
C THR A 16 5.72 -0.26 -8.82
N VAL A 17 6.66 -0.63 -7.94
CA VAL A 17 7.32 -1.93 -8.03
C VAL A 17 6.33 -3.07 -7.78
N VAL A 18 5.48 -2.96 -6.75
CA VAL A 18 4.45 -3.97 -6.43
C VAL A 18 3.49 -4.17 -7.59
N ASP A 19 3.05 -3.09 -8.22
CA ASP A 19 2.12 -3.16 -9.35
C ASP A 19 2.78 -3.86 -10.54
N ALA A 20 4.02 -3.50 -10.89
CA ALA A 20 4.80 -4.19 -11.92
C ALA A 20 4.97 -5.69 -11.63
N PHE A 21 5.26 -6.07 -10.38
CA PHE A 21 5.38 -7.49 -9.99
C PHE A 21 4.05 -8.24 -10.12
N ALA A 22 2.95 -7.61 -9.75
CA ALA A 22 1.64 -8.24 -9.82
C ALA A 22 1.14 -8.41 -11.25
N ASP A 23 1.57 -7.54 -12.17
CA ASP A 23 1.26 -7.65 -13.59
C ASP A 23 2.12 -8.72 -14.27
N LEU A 24 3.36 -8.92 -13.81
CA LEU A 24 4.29 -9.95 -14.31
C LEU A 24 3.97 -11.37 -13.82
N VAL A 25 3.42 -11.52 -12.61
CA VAL A 25 3.21 -12.84 -11.97
C VAL A 25 1.72 -13.07 -11.70
N PRO A 26 1.02 -13.81 -12.58
CA PRO A 26 -0.37 -14.19 -12.35
C PRO A 26 -0.47 -15.09 -11.11
N GLY A 27 -0.96 -14.53 -10.00
CA GLY A 27 -1.04 -15.19 -8.68
C GLY A 27 -0.63 -14.31 -7.51
N LEU A 28 0.06 -13.19 -7.75
CA LEU A 28 0.42 -12.23 -6.70
C LEU A 28 -0.69 -11.22 -6.39
N SER A 29 -1.72 -11.11 -7.25
CA SER A 29 -2.82 -10.15 -7.07
C SER A 29 -3.51 -10.25 -5.70
N PRO A 30 -3.87 -11.45 -5.18
CA PRO A 30 -4.47 -11.58 -3.85
C PRO A 30 -3.50 -11.27 -2.70
N ARG A 31 -2.19 -11.26 -2.97
CA ARG A 31 -1.13 -11.09 -1.97
C ARG A 31 -0.40 -9.75 -2.09
N ARG A 32 -0.91 -8.81 -2.91
CA ARG A 32 -0.32 -7.48 -3.11
C ARG A 32 -0.01 -6.79 -1.78
N GLY A 33 -0.91 -6.83 -0.80
CA GLY A 33 -0.68 -6.19 0.51
C GLY A 33 0.51 -6.75 1.28
N VAL A 34 0.69 -8.08 1.29
CA VAL A 34 1.85 -8.73 1.95
C VAL A 34 3.14 -8.37 1.20
N LEU A 35 3.09 -8.36 -0.13
CA LEU A 35 4.23 -7.98 -0.95
C LEU A 35 4.63 -6.51 -0.70
N THR A 36 3.66 -5.59 -0.67
CA THR A 36 3.91 -4.18 -0.35
C THR A 36 4.58 -4.03 1.00
N MET A 37 4.06 -4.71 2.03
CA MET A 37 4.64 -4.63 3.37
C MET A 37 6.07 -5.17 3.40
N ALA A 38 6.29 -6.35 2.83
CA ALA A 38 7.62 -6.96 2.79
C ALA A 38 8.61 -6.08 2.02
N LEU A 39 8.22 -5.56 0.85
CA LEU A 39 9.09 -4.73 0.01
C LEU A 39 9.42 -3.39 0.67
N ALA A 40 8.45 -2.77 1.36
CA ALA A 40 8.68 -1.51 2.08
C ALA A 40 9.66 -1.70 3.25
N ILE A 41 9.49 -2.77 4.03
CA ILE A 41 10.40 -3.08 5.15
C ILE A 41 11.79 -3.41 4.62
N VAL A 42 11.90 -4.35 3.68
CA VAL A 42 13.20 -4.72 3.08
C VAL A 42 13.86 -3.51 2.42
N GLY A 43 13.09 -2.67 1.73
CA GLY A 43 13.58 -1.43 1.13
C GLY A 43 14.14 -0.46 2.17
N ALA A 44 13.44 -0.25 3.29
CA ALA A 44 13.93 0.60 4.38
C ALA A 44 15.25 0.07 4.97
N PHE A 45 15.36 -1.25 5.18
CA PHE A 45 16.59 -1.88 5.66
C PHE A 45 17.73 -1.83 4.63
N ALA A 46 17.44 -2.05 3.35
CA ALA A 46 18.45 -1.99 2.29
C ALA A 46 19.02 -0.58 2.09
N LEU A 47 18.22 0.45 2.40
CA LEU A 47 18.62 1.85 2.34
C LEU A 47 19.16 2.39 3.67
N ASP A 48 19.15 1.57 4.73
CA ASP A 48 19.40 1.97 6.12
C ASP A 48 18.66 3.26 6.50
N TYR A 49 17.40 3.36 6.06
CA TYR A 49 16.64 4.60 6.12
C TYR A 49 15.70 4.61 7.31
N SER A 50 15.94 5.55 8.23
CA SER A 50 15.09 5.83 9.38
C SER A 50 14.52 7.26 9.30
N MET A 51 13.20 7.37 9.14
CA MET A 51 12.54 8.68 9.16
C MET A 51 12.64 9.32 10.56
N PHE A 52 12.68 8.51 11.61
CA PHE A 52 12.73 8.97 13.00
C PHE A 52 14.04 9.67 13.31
N GLU A 53 15.16 9.14 12.82
CA GLU A 53 16.46 9.81 12.90
C GLU A 53 16.45 11.15 12.16
N GLY A 54 15.82 11.18 10.97
CA GLY A 54 15.63 12.41 10.21
C GLY A 54 14.76 13.48 10.89
N PHE A 55 13.96 13.11 11.90
CA PHE A 55 13.20 14.03 12.76
C PHE A 55 13.85 14.25 14.14
N GLY A 56 15.00 13.65 14.42
CA GLY A 56 15.65 13.73 15.73
C GLY A 56 14.92 12.95 16.84
N VAL A 57 14.06 11.99 16.48
CA VAL A 57 13.36 11.14 17.44
C VAL A 57 14.24 9.94 17.78
N ALA A 58 14.77 9.92 19.00
CA ALA A 58 15.55 8.79 19.50
C ALA A 58 14.62 7.63 19.89
N LEU A 59 14.88 6.45 19.32
CA LEU A 59 14.24 5.19 19.70
C LEU A 59 15.21 4.36 20.54
N ARG A 60 14.67 3.37 21.25
CA ARG A 60 15.47 2.50 22.14
C ARG A 60 16.60 1.80 21.40
N GLU A 61 16.30 1.28 20.21
CA GLU A 61 17.27 0.63 19.33
C GLU A 61 17.15 1.24 17.93
N SER A 62 18.27 1.42 17.23
CA SER A 62 18.29 2.06 15.90
C SER A 62 17.48 1.29 14.86
N TRP A 63 17.56 -0.05 14.88
CA TRP A 63 16.83 -0.92 13.95
C TRP A 63 15.30 -0.77 14.03
N MET A 64 14.77 -0.33 15.19
CA MET A 64 13.34 -0.07 15.34
C MET A 64 12.90 1.10 14.46
N GLY A 65 13.76 2.11 14.29
CA GLY A 65 13.49 3.26 13.42
C GLY A 65 13.36 2.86 11.97
N THR A 66 14.28 2.03 11.48
CA THR A 66 14.26 1.49 10.12
C THR A 66 13.05 0.60 9.89
N LEU A 67 12.73 -0.29 10.84
CA LEU A 67 11.54 -1.16 10.75
C LEU A 67 10.24 -0.35 10.70
N LEU A 68 10.06 0.59 11.64
CA LEU A 68 8.86 1.44 11.69
C LEU A 68 8.74 2.33 10.46
N THR A 69 9.87 2.80 9.92
CA THR A 69 9.89 3.54 8.65
C THR A 69 9.35 2.68 7.52
N GLY A 70 9.73 1.40 7.44
CA GLY A 70 9.15 0.45 6.49
C GLY A 70 7.63 0.34 6.59
N PHE A 71 7.07 0.30 7.81
CA PHE A 71 5.61 0.32 8.01
C PHE A 71 4.96 1.63 7.56
N VAL A 72 5.59 2.78 7.82
CA VAL A 72 5.09 4.09 7.37
C VAL A 72 5.10 4.18 5.84
N VAL A 73 6.17 3.71 5.20
CA VAL A 73 6.29 3.63 3.74
C VAL A 73 5.18 2.75 3.15
N ALA A 74 4.96 1.56 3.72
CA ALA A 74 3.87 0.67 3.33
C ALA A 74 2.49 1.33 3.53
N GLY A 75 2.28 2.04 4.63
CA GLY A 75 1.04 2.79 4.87
C GLY A 75 0.82 3.88 3.82
N THR A 76 1.88 4.57 3.42
CA THR A 76 1.80 5.66 2.44
C THR A 76 1.36 5.17 1.05
N THR A 77 1.57 3.89 0.71
CA THR A 77 1.04 3.35 -0.55
C THR A 77 -0.48 3.38 -0.61
N SER A 78 -1.16 3.19 0.52
CA SER A 78 -2.63 3.29 0.59
C SER A 78 -3.11 4.73 0.37
N ALA A 79 -2.38 5.72 0.89
CA ALA A 79 -2.64 7.12 0.62
C ALA A 79 -2.48 7.44 -0.86
N TRP A 80 -1.42 6.93 -1.52
CA TRP A 80 -1.24 7.10 -2.96
C TRP A 80 -2.36 6.45 -3.78
N ARG A 81 -2.81 5.25 -3.41
CA ARG A 81 -3.97 4.62 -4.07
C ARG A 81 -5.23 5.47 -3.96
N ALA A 82 -5.48 6.07 -2.80
CA ALA A 82 -6.61 6.99 -2.61
C ALA A 82 -6.46 8.26 -3.46
N VAL A 83 -5.25 8.81 -3.54
CA VAL A 83 -4.95 9.97 -4.41
C VAL A 83 -5.20 9.62 -5.89
N PHE A 84 -4.74 8.47 -6.36
CA PHE A 84 -4.99 8.02 -7.74
C PHE A 84 -6.48 7.77 -8.01
N ALA A 85 -7.18 7.11 -7.09
CA ALA A 85 -8.63 6.94 -7.18
C ALA A 85 -9.37 8.29 -7.28
N TRP A 86 -8.94 9.30 -6.51
CA TRP A 86 -9.50 10.65 -6.59
C TRP A 86 -9.25 11.34 -7.94
N PHE A 87 -8.09 11.12 -8.56
CA PHE A 87 -7.77 11.61 -9.91
C PHE A 87 -8.54 10.88 -11.04
N GLY A 88 -9.36 9.89 -10.71
CA GLY A 88 -10.23 9.20 -11.67
C GLY A 88 -9.56 8.05 -12.42
N THR A 89 -8.40 7.55 -11.97
CA THR A 89 -7.84 6.29 -12.46
C THR A 89 -8.55 5.10 -11.82
N THR A 90 -9.82 4.90 -12.17
CA THR A 90 -10.64 3.74 -11.75
C THR A 90 -10.24 2.49 -12.52
N GLU A 91 -9.03 1.97 -12.29
CA GLU A 91 -8.59 0.65 -12.79
C GLU A 91 -8.82 -0.48 -11.76
N GLY A 92 -9.54 -0.21 -10.67
CA GLY A 92 -9.71 -1.18 -9.57
C GLY A 92 -11.14 -1.42 -9.07
N GLU A 93 -12.15 -0.77 -9.64
CA GLU A 93 -13.53 -1.01 -9.23
C GLU A 93 -14.20 -1.97 -10.22
N GLU A 94 -13.85 -3.26 -10.15
CA GLU A 94 -14.78 -4.27 -10.64
C GLU A 94 -16.00 -4.25 -9.69
N PRO A 95 -17.22 -3.91 -10.18
CA PRO A 95 -18.42 -3.88 -9.37
C PRO A 95 -18.93 -5.31 -9.14
N SER A 96 -18.17 -6.14 -8.42
CA SER A 96 -18.57 -7.48 -8.02
C SER A 96 -19.36 -7.43 -6.72
N ALA A 97 -20.63 -7.02 -6.81
CA ALA A 97 -21.76 -7.57 -6.04
C ALA A 97 -22.99 -6.66 -6.23
N ARG A 98 -23.60 -6.71 -7.41
CA ARG A 98 -25.03 -6.34 -7.54
C ARG A 98 -25.81 -7.33 -6.65
N PRO A 99 -26.54 -6.90 -5.60
CA PRO A 99 -27.39 -7.81 -4.87
C PRO A 99 -28.40 -8.39 -5.85
N SER A 100 -28.39 -9.72 -5.99
CA SER A 100 -29.36 -10.45 -6.80
C SER A 100 -30.76 -10.10 -6.28
N ARG A 101 -31.48 -9.28 -7.05
CA ARG A 101 -32.87 -8.92 -6.78
C ARG A 101 -33.69 -10.20 -6.97
N ARG A 102 -33.93 -10.92 -5.87
CA ARG A 102 -34.83 -12.08 -5.85
C ARG A 102 -36.22 -11.60 -6.31
N PRO A 103 -36.79 -12.12 -7.40
CA PRO A 103 -38.18 -11.84 -7.72
C PRO A 103 -39.04 -12.54 -6.66
N LEU A 104 -39.79 -11.76 -5.88
CA LEU A 104 -40.83 -12.27 -5.01
C LEU A 104 -41.91 -12.87 -5.92
N VAL A 105 -41.94 -14.20 -6.02
CA VAL A 105 -43.01 -14.93 -6.67
C VAL A 105 -44.28 -14.67 -5.88
N SER A 106 -45.16 -13.85 -6.47
CA SER A 106 -46.57 -13.77 -6.11
C SER A 106 -47.19 -15.17 -6.32
N LYS A 107 -47.51 -15.85 -5.22
CA LYS A 107 -48.53 -16.89 -5.24
C LYS A 107 -49.82 -16.26 -4.75
N ALA A 108 -50.68 -15.93 -5.71
CA ALA A 108 -52.11 -15.83 -5.48
C ALA A 108 -52.64 -17.22 -5.12
N ALA A 109 -53.30 -17.32 -3.97
CA ALA A 109 -54.28 -18.34 -3.63
C ALA A 109 -55.23 -17.73 -2.59
#